data_AF-A0A1C4XBF0-F1
#
_entry.id   AF-A0A1C4XBF0-F1
#
_cell.length_a   1.000
_cell.length_b   1.000
_cell.length_c   1.000
_cell.angle_alpha   90.00
_cell.angle_beta   90.00
_cell.angle_gamma   90.00
#
_symmetry.space_group_name_H-M   'P 1'
#
loop_
_entity.id
_entity.type
_entity.pdbx_description
1 polymer ?
#
loop_
_entity_poly.entity_id
_entity_poly.type
_entity_poly.pdbx_seq_one_letter_code
_entity_poly.pdbx_strand_id
1 'polypeptide(L)'
;MIIPGYLDGYEPPFLRSPLVDGSDIMSQDLFWPAFLCTVGGSTSVTDAFGVDPADLEQIVDTFLDPHSWPVFSLPLPGHCRLHVIMRNADDDGGVDYVLDPGTGDASIPLAAMDGHFRGPAFAWPEVVAAAHHPDQDHTPAQRLLLLVPACADSSRPREAVDLVAKAVTALGARSDVRQVSEELLDSGRYWTPCPWVNVDDVLVGRGSHTYRRYGGELSREQLRLITDTLQPERSTHLPPSGAPTVKDGGRR
;
A
#
# COMPACT_ATOMS: atom_id res chain seq x y z
N MET A 1 18.15 1.14 -8.21
CA MET A 1 16.91 1.96 -8.32
C MET A 1 17.10 3.23 -7.47
N ILE A 2 16.32 4.30 -7.67
CA ILE A 2 16.33 5.48 -6.79
C ILE A 2 14.88 5.88 -6.53
N ILE A 3 14.53 6.07 -5.27
CA ILE A 3 13.27 6.68 -4.83
C ILE A 3 13.66 8.01 -4.15
N PRO A 4 13.31 9.18 -4.72
CA PRO A 4 13.71 10.47 -4.16
C PRO A 4 13.33 10.61 -2.68
N GLY A 5 14.24 11.13 -1.85
CA GLY A 5 13.99 11.39 -0.43
C GLY A 5 13.95 10.16 0.49
N TYR A 6 13.81 8.94 -0.03
CA TYR A 6 13.60 7.74 0.80
C TYR A 6 14.84 7.38 1.64
N LEU A 7 16.04 7.49 1.06
CA LEU A 7 17.29 7.12 1.73
C LEU A 7 17.98 8.29 2.46
N ASP A 8 17.44 9.50 2.36
CA ASP A 8 18.12 10.72 2.81
C ASP A 8 18.21 10.82 4.35
N GLY A 9 17.36 10.08 5.06
CA GLY A 9 17.30 10.08 6.53
C GLY A 9 18.20 9.05 7.24
N TYR A 10 18.96 8.24 6.51
CA TYR A 10 19.79 7.19 7.12
C TYR A 10 21.15 7.70 7.57
N GLU A 11 21.58 7.26 8.76
CA GLU A 11 22.90 7.53 9.32
C GLU A 11 23.62 6.21 9.67
N PRO A 12 24.79 5.92 9.09
CA PRO A 12 25.48 6.69 8.04
C PRO A 12 24.70 6.65 6.71
N PRO A 13 24.90 7.66 5.82
CA PRO A 13 24.23 7.68 4.54
C PRO A 13 24.68 6.53 3.65
N PHE A 14 23.75 5.97 2.87
CA PHE A 14 24.05 4.95 1.88
C PHE A 14 24.89 5.53 0.73
N LEU A 15 26.11 5.00 0.55
CA LEU A 15 26.99 5.38 -0.58
C LEU A 15 26.47 4.86 -1.92
N ARG A 16 25.71 3.78 -1.89
CA ARG A 16 25.02 3.18 -3.04
C ARG A 16 23.63 2.76 -2.58
N SER A 17 22.62 3.01 -3.42
CA SER A 17 21.26 2.60 -3.10
C SER A 17 21.17 1.07 -3.00
N PRO A 18 20.67 0.51 -1.89
CA PRO A 18 20.37 -0.92 -1.77
C PRO A 18 19.08 -1.29 -2.51
N LEU A 19 18.32 -0.31 -3.03
CA LEU A 19 17.04 -0.55 -3.68
C LEU A 19 17.22 -1.25 -5.03
N VAL A 20 16.61 -2.43 -5.15
CA VAL A 20 16.57 -3.22 -6.38
C VAL A 20 15.14 -3.43 -6.84
N ASP A 21 14.96 -3.63 -8.14
CA ASP A 21 13.65 -4.00 -8.69
C ASP A 21 13.27 -5.40 -8.23
N GLY A 22 12.10 -5.54 -7.59
CA GLY A 22 11.58 -6.81 -7.09
C GLY A 22 10.80 -7.62 -8.13
N SER A 23 10.62 -7.14 -9.36
CA SER A 23 9.75 -7.78 -10.35
C SER A 23 10.16 -9.23 -10.66
N ASP A 24 11.47 -9.51 -10.72
CA ASP A 24 11.99 -10.85 -10.99
C ASP A 24 11.67 -11.84 -9.86
N ILE A 25 11.82 -11.43 -8.58
CA ILE A 25 11.47 -12.29 -7.45
C ILE A 25 9.96 -12.48 -7.33
N MET A 26 9.17 -11.44 -7.60
CA MET A 26 7.71 -11.51 -7.55
C MET A 26 7.10 -12.47 -8.60
N SER A 27 7.85 -12.76 -9.66
CA SER A 27 7.47 -13.73 -10.69
C SER A 27 7.74 -15.19 -10.32
N GLN A 28 8.39 -15.44 -9.17
CA GLN A 28 8.68 -16.80 -8.70
C GLN A 28 7.45 -17.42 -8.02
N ASP A 29 7.23 -18.72 -8.21
CA ASP A 29 6.07 -19.44 -7.67
C ASP A 29 5.95 -19.34 -6.13
N LEU A 30 7.09 -19.27 -5.44
CA LEU A 30 7.16 -19.21 -3.98
C LEU A 30 7.01 -17.79 -3.42
N PHE A 31 6.97 -16.76 -4.27
CA PHE A 31 6.89 -15.38 -3.81
C PHE A 31 5.62 -15.10 -3.02
N TRP A 32 4.46 -15.41 -3.58
CA TRP A 32 3.17 -15.09 -2.94
C TRP A 32 2.96 -15.79 -1.60
N PRO A 33 3.19 -17.11 -1.45
CA PRO A 33 3.10 -17.73 -0.14
C PRO A 33 4.12 -17.14 0.85
N ALA A 34 5.36 -16.82 0.42
CA ALA A 34 6.35 -16.18 1.28
C ALA A 34 5.94 -14.77 1.72
N PHE A 35 5.47 -13.92 0.79
CA PHE A 35 5.04 -12.56 1.06
C PHE A 35 3.80 -12.52 1.97
N LEU A 36 2.78 -13.34 1.68
CA LEU A 36 1.54 -13.38 2.46
C LEU A 36 1.74 -13.97 3.86
N CYS A 37 2.70 -14.88 4.03
CA CYS A 37 3.12 -15.37 5.35
C CYS A 37 3.88 -14.28 6.10
N THR A 38 4.94 -13.75 5.48
CA THR A 38 5.92 -12.86 6.13
C THR A 38 5.35 -11.46 6.38
N VAL A 39 4.70 -10.88 5.38
CA VAL A 39 4.17 -9.50 5.40
C VAL A 39 2.68 -9.49 5.69
N GLY A 40 1.92 -10.42 5.10
CA GLY A 40 0.48 -10.53 5.36
C GLY A 40 0.13 -11.10 6.74
N GLY A 41 1.02 -11.91 7.33
CA GLY A 41 0.80 -12.56 8.61
C GLY A 41 -0.18 -13.73 8.58
N SER A 42 -0.46 -14.29 7.40
CA SER A 42 -1.30 -15.48 7.28
C SER A 42 -0.52 -16.74 7.61
N THR A 43 -1.03 -17.53 8.55
CA THR A 43 -0.43 -18.81 8.96
C THR A 43 -0.91 -19.98 8.11
N SER A 44 -2.06 -19.85 7.47
CA SER A 44 -2.67 -20.90 6.63
C SER A 44 -2.18 -20.87 5.17
N VAL A 45 -1.36 -19.89 4.79
CA VAL A 45 -1.01 -19.68 3.38
C VAL A 45 -0.15 -20.80 2.79
N THR A 46 0.76 -21.41 3.56
CA THR A 46 1.60 -22.51 3.07
C THR A 46 0.75 -23.72 2.69
N ASP A 47 -0.22 -24.08 3.53
CA ASP A 47 -1.15 -25.17 3.28
C ASP A 47 -2.04 -24.87 2.07
N ALA A 48 -2.57 -23.65 2.01
CA ALA A 48 -3.42 -23.20 0.90
C ALA A 48 -2.71 -23.28 -0.47
N PHE A 49 -1.40 -22.99 -0.52
CA PHE A 49 -0.58 -23.11 -1.73
C PHE A 49 0.01 -24.51 -1.94
N GLY A 50 -0.08 -25.39 -0.94
CA GLY A 50 0.52 -26.73 -0.98
C GLY A 50 2.05 -26.69 -0.98
N VAL A 51 2.62 -25.75 -0.24
CA VAL A 51 4.07 -25.47 -0.16
C VAL A 51 4.58 -25.85 1.23
N ASP A 52 5.75 -26.50 1.30
CA ASP A 52 6.42 -26.75 2.58
C ASP A 52 6.94 -25.41 3.13
N PRO A 53 6.67 -25.04 4.40
CA PRO A 53 7.24 -23.84 5.00
C PRO A 53 8.76 -23.70 4.84
N ALA A 54 9.51 -24.80 4.79
CA ALA A 54 10.95 -24.78 4.58
C ALA A 54 11.36 -24.32 3.16
N ASP A 55 10.50 -24.53 2.15
CA ASP A 55 10.78 -24.08 0.79
C ASP A 55 10.75 -22.54 0.66
N LEU A 56 10.05 -21.86 1.59
CA LEU A 56 9.96 -20.40 1.60
C LEU A 56 11.28 -19.71 2.00
N GLU A 57 12.20 -20.44 2.64
CA GLU A 57 13.45 -19.88 3.18
C GLU A 57 14.24 -19.10 2.12
N GLN A 58 14.32 -19.59 0.88
CA GLN A 58 15.06 -18.91 -0.19
C GLN A 58 14.48 -17.52 -0.53
N ILE A 59 13.15 -17.38 -0.57
CA ILE A 59 12.51 -16.09 -0.83
C ILE A 59 12.68 -15.18 0.38
N VAL A 60 12.52 -15.73 1.58
CA VAL A 60 12.68 -14.99 2.84
C VAL A 60 14.10 -14.46 2.99
N ASP A 61 15.12 -15.26 2.69
CA ASP A 61 16.52 -14.83 2.68
C ASP A 61 16.75 -13.65 1.74
N THR A 62 16.04 -13.62 0.60
CA THR A 62 16.12 -12.48 -0.33
C THR A 62 15.44 -11.23 0.23
N PHE A 63 14.35 -11.36 0.99
CA PHE A 63 13.75 -10.23 1.71
C PHE A 63 14.64 -9.70 2.84
N LEU A 64 15.50 -10.58 3.37
CA LEU A 64 16.39 -10.30 4.49
C LEU A 64 17.85 -10.01 4.04
N ASP A 65 18.09 -9.70 2.76
CA ASP A 65 19.41 -9.28 2.29
C ASP A 65 19.64 -7.80 2.63
N PRO A 66 20.60 -7.44 3.49
CA PRO A 66 20.85 -6.04 3.86
C PRO A 66 21.43 -5.20 2.72
N HIS A 67 21.92 -5.83 1.66
CA HIS A 67 22.53 -5.14 0.51
C HIS A 67 21.60 -5.03 -0.69
N SER A 68 20.45 -5.69 -0.64
CA SER A 68 19.49 -5.74 -1.73
C SER A 68 18.09 -5.69 -1.15
N TRP A 69 17.43 -4.54 -1.27
CA TRP A 69 16.07 -4.31 -0.77
C TRP A 69 15.10 -4.37 -1.95
N PRO A 70 14.37 -5.49 -2.15
CA PRO A 70 13.35 -5.58 -3.19
C PRO A 70 12.32 -4.47 -3.09
N VAL A 71 12.04 -3.83 -4.23
CA VAL A 71 11.00 -2.82 -4.37
C VAL A 71 9.97 -3.28 -5.39
N PHE A 72 8.72 -3.37 -4.96
CA PHE A 72 7.57 -3.63 -5.84
C PHE A 72 6.87 -2.31 -6.13
N SER A 73 6.82 -1.92 -7.41
CA SER A 73 6.41 -0.58 -7.82
C SER A 73 5.11 -0.62 -8.62
N LEU A 74 4.05 -0.04 -8.07
CA LEU A 74 2.75 0.02 -8.70
C LEU A 74 2.52 1.40 -9.33
N PRO A 75 2.26 1.51 -10.66
CA PRO A 75 1.78 2.75 -11.25
C PRO A 75 0.45 3.18 -10.64
N LEU A 76 0.30 4.49 -10.46
CA LEU A 76 -0.91 5.16 -10.03
C LEU A 76 -1.23 6.33 -10.99
N PRO A 77 -2.42 6.95 -10.90
CA PRO A 77 -2.74 8.15 -11.69
C PRO A 77 -1.68 9.26 -11.57
N GLY A 78 -1.51 10.04 -12.63
CA GLY A 78 -0.73 11.29 -12.58
C GLY A 78 0.78 11.12 -12.34
N HIS A 79 1.43 10.22 -13.07
CA HIS A 79 2.86 9.89 -12.96
C HIS A 79 3.32 9.35 -11.60
N CYS A 80 2.41 9.27 -10.61
CA CYS A 80 2.71 8.76 -9.29
C CYS A 80 3.00 7.27 -9.32
N ARG A 81 3.85 6.82 -8.40
CA ARG A 81 4.10 5.40 -8.15
C ARG A 81 3.99 5.11 -6.67
N LEU A 82 3.44 3.96 -6.34
CA LEU A 82 3.49 3.42 -4.99
C LEU A 82 4.56 2.34 -4.94
N HIS A 83 5.44 2.43 -3.93
CA HIS A 83 6.49 1.47 -3.71
C HIS A 83 6.23 0.69 -2.42
N VAL A 84 6.33 -0.63 -2.50
CA VAL A 84 6.42 -1.55 -1.36
C VAL A 84 7.87 -2.00 -1.27
N ILE A 85 8.54 -1.64 -0.18
CA ILE A 85 9.99 -1.81 -0.03
C ILE A 85 10.24 -2.83 1.07
N MET A 86 10.88 -3.95 0.71
CA MET A 86 11.37 -4.94 1.66
C MET A 86 12.68 -4.41 2.25
N ARG A 87 12.55 -3.51 3.24
CA ARG A 87 13.65 -2.82 3.86
C ARG A 87 14.37 -3.76 4.83
N ASN A 88 15.68 -3.87 4.69
CA ASN A 88 16.47 -4.68 5.60
C ASN A 88 17.76 -3.95 6.00
N ALA A 89 17.61 -2.78 6.65
CA ALA A 89 18.75 -2.14 7.28
C ALA A 89 19.16 -2.91 8.53
N ASP A 90 20.45 -2.92 8.87
CA ASP A 90 20.94 -3.54 10.09
C ASP A 90 20.17 -2.98 11.30
N ASP A 91 19.64 -3.87 12.13
CA ASP A 91 18.82 -3.59 13.32
C ASP A 91 17.47 -2.86 13.06
N ASP A 92 17.11 -2.61 11.80
CA ASP A 92 15.90 -1.89 11.40
C ASP A 92 15.33 -2.48 10.09
N GLY A 93 14.94 -3.75 10.15
CA GLY A 93 14.25 -4.46 9.08
C GLY A 93 12.73 -4.26 9.14
N GLY A 94 12.08 -4.14 7.98
CA GLY A 94 10.64 -3.93 7.90
C GLY A 94 10.11 -3.86 6.47
N VAL A 95 8.84 -3.49 6.35
CA VAL A 95 8.21 -3.23 5.04
C VAL A 95 7.66 -1.81 5.01
N ASP A 96 8.16 -1.01 4.07
CA ASP A 96 7.74 0.37 3.92
C ASP A 96 6.85 0.55 2.69
N TYR A 97 5.82 1.38 2.86
CA TYR A 97 4.91 1.81 1.81
C TYR A 97 5.12 3.30 1.60
N VAL A 98 5.57 3.69 0.40
CA VAL A 98 5.86 5.09 0.08
C VAL A 98 5.25 5.49 -1.26
N LEU A 99 4.73 6.71 -1.34
CA LEU A 99 4.24 7.32 -2.57
C LEU A 99 5.36 8.17 -3.19
N ASP A 100 5.80 7.83 -4.39
CA ASP A 100 6.61 8.69 -5.25
C ASP A 100 5.68 9.60 -6.08
N PRO A 101 5.73 10.94 -5.91
CA PRO A 101 4.95 11.88 -6.71
C PRO A 101 5.25 11.86 -8.22
N GLY A 102 6.41 11.33 -8.64
CA GLY A 102 6.83 11.32 -10.04
C GLY A 102 7.29 12.68 -10.58
N THR A 103 7.39 13.70 -9.71
CA THR A 103 7.83 15.07 -10.03
C THR A 103 9.32 15.31 -9.75
N GLY A 104 9.98 14.35 -9.10
CA GLY A 104 11.33 14.50 -8.54
C GLY A 104 11.35 15.02 -7.09
N ASP A 105 10.18 15.35 -6.53
CA ASP A 105 10.03 15.66 -5.11
C ASP A 105 10.26 14.42 -4.23
N ALA A 106 10.57 14.64 -2.96
CA ALA A 106 10.75 13.56 -2.00
C ALA A 106 9.49 12.68 -1.89
N SER A 107 9.71 11.37 -1.82
CA SER A 107 8.67 10.38 -1.58
C SER A 107 7.98 10.61 -0.23
N ILE A 108 6.70 10.24 -0.16
CA ILE A 108 5.82 10.48 0.97
C ILE A 108 5.55 9.16 1.69
N PRO A 109 5.87 9.03 3.00
CA PRO A 109 5.64 7.79 3.73
C PRO A 109 4.14 7.56 3.96
N LEU A 110 3.70 6.32 3.77
CA LEU A 110 2.30 5.89 3.97
C LEU A 110 2.18 4.87 5.11
N ALA A 111 3.10 3.92 5.20
CA ALA A 111 3.25 3.01 6.34
C ALA A 111 4.69 2.48 6.46
N ALA A 112 5.06 2.08 7.67
CA ALA A 112 6.29 1.39 8.02
C ALA A 112 5.94 0.23 8.95
N MET A 113 6.23 -0.99 8.52
CA MET A 113 5.92 -2.26 9.20
C MET A 113 7.19 -2.81 9.86
N ASP A 114 7.60 -2.16 10.96
CA ASP A 114 8.82 -2.43 11.72
C ASP A 114 8.58 -2.36 13.24
N GLY A 115 9.62 -2.39 14.08
CA GLY A 115 9.49 -2.36 15.55
C GLY A 115 8.77 -1.13 16.15
N HIS A 116 8.56 -0.06 15.38
CA HIS A 116 7.87 1.17 15.83
C HIS A 116 6.54 1.44 15.12
N PHE A 117 6.12 0.55 14.20
CA PHE A 117 4.87 0.52 13.46
C PHE A 117 4.22 1.89 13.21
N ARG A 118 4.30 2.39 11.97
CA ARG A 118 3.48 3.53 11.53
C ARG A 118 2.53 3.12 10.43
N GLY A 119 1.25 3.39 10.62
CA GLY A 119 0.20 2.95 9.69
C GLY A 119 -1.18 2.92 10.35
N PRO A 120 -2.19 2.34 9.70
CA PRO A 120 -2.16 1.76 8.33
C PRO A 120 -1.97 2.83 7.23
N ALA A 121 -1.64 2.38 6.01
CA ALA A 121 -1.47 3.23 4.83
C ALA A 121 -2.78 3.54 4.11
N PHE A 122 -3.70 2.58 4.06
CA PHE A 122 -4.83 2.61 3.13
C PHE A 122 -6.20 2.41 3.79
N ALA A 123 -7.20 3.10 3.25
CA ALA A 123 -8.60 2.73 3.36
C ALA A 123 -8.93 1.61 2.35
N TRP A 124 -9.98 0.84 2.60
CA TRP A 124 -10.35 -0.27 1.70
C TRP A 124 -10.69 0.18 0.27
N PRO A 125 -11.46 1.27 0.04
CA PRO A 125 -11.74 1.74 -1.31
C PRO A 125 -10.49 2.15 -2.09
N GLU A 126 -9.44 2.65 -1.40
CA GLU A 126 -8.16 3.01 -2.02
C GLU A 126 -7.40 1.77 -2.48
N VAL A 127 -7.38 0.71 -1.66
CA VAL A 127 -6.78 -0.58 -2.04
C VAL A 127 -7.45 -1.14 -3.29
N VAL A 128 -8.78 -1.13 -3.33
CA VAL A 128 -9.54 -1.62 -4.50
C VAL A 128 -9.27 -0.76 -5.73
N ALA A 129 -9.30 0.58 -5.60
CA ALA A 129 -9.06 1.49 -6.73
C ALA A 129 -7.63 1.31 -7.28
N ALA A 130 -6.63 1.27 -6.41
CA ALA A 130 -5.25 1.04 -6.80
C ALA A 130 -5.07 -0.33 -7.47
N ALA A 131 -5.70 -1.39 -6.95
CA ALA A 131 -5.63 -2.72 -7.56
C ALA A 131 -6.19 -2.77 -8.99
N HIS A 132 -7.22 -1.97 -9.30
CA HIS A 132 -7.84 -1.92 -10.63
C HIS A 132 -7.20 -0.91 -11.59
N HIS A 133 -6.29 -0.06 -11.11
CA HIS A 133 -5.59 0.88 -11.98
C HIS A 133 -4.77 0.13 -13.04
N PRO A 134 -4.78 0.55 -14.31
CA PRO A 134 -4.03 -0.11 -15.37
C PRO A 134 -2.54 -0.25 -15.05
N ASP A 135 -2.02 -1.45 -15.27
CA ASP A 135 -0.63 -1.81 -15.06
C ASP A 135 -0.24 -2.85 -16.11
N GLN A 136 0.93 -2.67 -16.72
CA GLN A 136 1.46 -3.59 -17.73
C GLN A 136 2.18 -4.78 -17.08
N ASP A 137 2.71 -4.57 -15.88
CA ASP A 137 3.63 -5.50 -15.22
C ASP A 137 2.90 -6.38 -14.19
N HIS A 138 1.76 -5.91 -13.65
CA HIS A 138 1.03 -6.58 -12.58
C HIS A 138 -0.44 -6.77 -12.88
N THR A 139 -0.96 -7.95 -12.53
CA THR A 139 -2.40 -8.23 -12.52
C THR A 139 -3.08 -7.53 -11.33
N PRO A 140 -4.41 -7.29 -11.41
CA PRO A 140 -5.16 -6.75 -10.27
C PRO A 140 -5.06 -7.59 -8.99
N ALA A 141 -4.90 -8.92 -9.11
CA ALA A 141 -4.74 -9.81 -7.96
C ALA A 141 -3.40 -9.56 -7.23
N GLN A 142 -2.31 -9.41 -7.99
CA GLN A 142 -0.98 -9.10 -7.43
C GLN A 142 -0.99 -7.73 -6.76
N ARG A 143 -1.56 -6.73 -7.44
CA ARG A 143 -1.69 -5.37 -6.91
C ARG A 143 -2.51 -5.35 -5.63
N LEU A 144 -3.65 -6.05 -5.59
CA LEU A 144 -4.48 -6.14 -4.39
C LEU A 144 -3.67 -6.73 -3.21
N LEU A 145 -3.02 -7.86 -3.44
CA LEU A 145 -2.34 -8.60 -2.37
C LEU A 145 -1.05 -7.93 -1.86
N LEU A 146 -0.41 -7.08 -2.66
CA LEU A 146 0.67 -6.20 -2.18
C LEU A 146 0.17 -5.14 -1.19
N LEU A 147 -1.08 -4.69 -1.32
CA LEU A 147 -1.63 -3.56 -0.57
C LEU A 147 -2.42 -3.95 0.68
N VAL A 148 -3.03 -5.13 0.67
CA VAL A 148 -3.82 -5.64 1.81
C VAL A 148 -3.06 -5.58 3.14
N PRO A 149 -1.76 -5.95 3.25
CA PRO A 149 -1.06 -5.94 4.53
C PRO A 149 -0.99 -4.55 5.21
N ALA A 150 -1.05 -3.47 4.43
CA ALA A 150 -1.03 -2.09 4.95
C ALA A 150 -2.44 -1.46 5.03
N CYS A 151 -3.50 -2.26 4.91
CA CYS A 151 -4.89 -1.85 5.00
C CYS A 151 -5.51 -2.33 6.32
N ALA A 152 -6.05 -1.40 7.12
CA ALA A 152 -6.78 -1.74 8.33
C ALA A 152 -8.07 -0.93 8.43
N ASP A 153 -8.84 -0.83 7.34
CA ASP A 153 -10.09 -0.08 7.33
C ASP A 153 -11.22 -0.79 8.10
N SER A 154 -11.68 -0.17 9.19
CA SER A 154 -12.80 -0.66 10.00
C SER A 154 -14.17 -0.63 9.29
N SER A 155 -14.30 0.12 8.18
CA SER A 155 -15.54 0.25 7.41
C SER A 155 -15.58 -0.66 6.17
N ARG A 156 -14.68 -1.65 6.11
CA ARG A 156 -14.58 -2.60 4.99
C ARG A 156 -15.88 -3.39 4.79
N PRO A 157 -16.36 -3.56 3.53
CA PRO A 157 -17.54 -4.37 3.22
C PRO A 157 -17.28 -5.86 3.46
N ARG A 158 -18.34 -6.64 3.66
CA ARG A 158 -18.25 -8.10 3.92
C ARG A 158 -17.64 -8.85 2.74
N GLU A 159 -17.90 -8.35 1.54
CA GLU A 159 -17.44 -8.89 0.25
C GLU A 159 -15.91 -8.77 0.08
N ALA A 160 -15.21 -8.04 0.96
CA ALA A 160 -13.76 -7.94 0.91
C ALA A 160 -13.07 -9.30 1.05
N VAL A 161 -13.60 -10.19 1.91
CA VAL A 161 -13.08 -11.56 2.06
C VAL A 161 -13.15 -12.30 0.74
N ASP A 162 -14.27 -12.18 0.01
CA ASP A 162 -14.45 -12.85 -1.28
C ASP A 162 -13.53 -12.27 -2.36
N LEU A 163 -13.25 -10.96 -2.31
CA LEU A 163 -12.32 -10.33 -3.24
C LEU A 163 -10.88 -10.77 -3.02
N VAL A 164 -10.44 -10.83 -1.76
CA VAL A 164 -9.11 -11.34 -1.40
C VAL A 164 -9.01 -12.83 -1.73
N ALA A 165 -10.04 -13.62 -1.47
CA ALA A 165 -10.05 -15.05 -1.78
C ALA A 165 -9.87 -15.30 -3.27
N LYS A 166 -10.57 -14.53 -4.13
CA LYS A 166 -10.39 -14.59 -5.59
C LYS A 166 -8.96 -14.23 -6.01
N ALA A 167 -8.37 -13.21 -5.39
CA ALA A 167 -6.99 -12.82 -5.69
C ALA A 167 -6.00 -13.92 -5.28
N VAL A 168 -6.14 -14.47 -4.07
CA VAL A 168 -5.29 -15.56 -3.57
C VAL A 168 -5.41 -16.81 -4.45
N THR A 169 -6.63 -17.18 -4.87
CA THR A 169 -6.85 -18.25 -5.85
C THR A 169 -6.18 -17.96 -7.20
N ALA A 170 -6.29 -16.72 -7.70
CA ALA A 170 -5.69 -16.34 -8.98
C ALA A 170 -4.15 -16.44 -8.97
N LEU A 171 -3.53 -16.37 -7.80
CA LEU A 171 -2.08 -16.50 -7.63
C LEU A 171 -1.62 -17.91 -7.28
N GLY A 172 -2.52 -18.90 -7.26
CA GLY A 172 -2.16 -20.32 -7.21
C GLY A 172 -2.60 -21.08 -5.96
N ALA A 173 -3.25 -20.42 -4.99
CA ALA A 173 -3.82 -21.12 -3.85
C ALA A 173 -4.95 -22.08 -4.27
N ARG A 174 -4.94 -23.29 -3.70
CA ARG A 174 -5.78 -24.43 -4.12
C ARG A 174 -6.82 -24.82 -3.08
N SER A 175 -6.58 -24.54 -1.80
CA SER A 175 -7.51 -24.81 -0.69
C SER A 175 -7.55 -23.64 0.29
N ASP A 176 -8.52 -23.66 1.20
CA ASP A 176 -8.60 -22.79 2.39
C ASP A 176 -8.46 -21.28 2.13
N VAL A 177 -8.72 -20.85 0.90
CA VAL A 177 -8.53 -19.46 0.45
C VAL A 177 -9.36 -18.46 1.24
N ARG A 178 -10.51 -18.88 1.76
CA ARG A 178 -11.34 -18.04 2.62
C ARG A 178 -10.69 -17.81 3.98
N GLN A 179 -10.06 -18.84 4.56
CA GLN A 179 -9.32 -18.71 5.82
C GLN A 179 -8.12 -17.79 5.64
N VAL A 180 -7.31 -17.98 4.59
CA VAL A 180 -6.19 -17.09 4.26
C VAL A 180 -6.68 -15.65 4.13
N SER A 181 -7.80 -15.44 3.45
CA SER A 181 -8.36 -14.10 3.25
C SER A 181 -8.80 -13.42 4.54
N GLU A 182 -9.43 -14.18 5.45
CA GLU A 182 -9.81 -13.68 6.78
C GLU A 182 -8.57 -13.35 7.60
N GLU A 183 -7.56 -14.21 7.62
CA GLU A 183 -6.29 -13.97 8.32
C GLU A 183 -5.58 -12.72 7.80
N LEU A 184 -5.50 -12.52 6.47
CA LEU A 184 -4.87 -11.33 5.88
C LEU A 184 -5.63 -10.04 6.21
N LEU A 185 -6.96 -10.10 6.21
CA LEU A 185 -7.81 -8.94 6.41
C LEU A 185 -7.99 -8.56 7.89
N ASP A 186 -7.86 -9.54 8.79
CA ASP A 186 -8.01 -9.37 10.24
C ASP A 186 -6.67 -9.51 10.97
N SER A 187 -5.56 -9.45 10.23
CA SER A 187 -4.19 -9.52 10.76
C SER A 187 -3.95 -8.40 11.76
N GLY A 188 -4.09 -8.73 13.06
CA GLY A 188 -3.75 -7.85 14.18
C GLY A 188 -2.25 -7.71 14.41
N ARG A 189 -1.41 -8.25 13.50
CA ARG A 189 0.05 -8.26 13.63
C ARG A 189 0.63 -6.85 13.66
N TYR A 190 0.09 -5.96 12.82
CA TYR A 190 0.62 -4.62 12.62
C TYR A 190 -0.32 -3.52 13.09
N TRP A 191 -1.63 -3.69 12.85
CA TRP A 191 -2.60 -2.62 13.01
C TRP A 191 -3.79 -3.05 13.86
N THR A 192 -4.36 -2.08 14.57
CA THR A 192 -5.74 -2.19 15.04
C THR A 192 -6.67 -1.65 13.94
N PRO A 193 -7.93 -2.13 13.85
CA PRO A 193 -8.90 -1.56 12.92
C PRO A 193 -8.99 -0.03 13.06
N CYS A 194 -8.76 0.67 11.96
CA CYS A 194 -8.66 2.12 11.86
C CYS A 194 -9.86 2.69 11.10
N PRO A 195 -10.62 3.62 11.70
CA PRO A 195 -11.60 4.40 10.97
C PRO A 195 -10.94 5.43 10.06
N TRP A 196 -11.39 5.50 8.81
CA TRP A 196 -11.00 6.52 7.84
C TRP A 196 -12.11 7.56 7.68
N VAL A 197 -11.76 8.84 7.68
CA VAL A 197 -12.71 9.95 7.59
C VAL A 197 -12.24 11.02 6.63
N ASN A 198 -13.20 11.68 5.97
CA ASN A 198 -12.92 12.82 5.13
C ASN A 198 -12.87 14.09 5.99
N VAL A 199 -11.77 14.83 5.91
CA VAL A 199 -11.60 16.13 6.56
C VAL A 199 -11.07 17.08 5.49
N ASP A 200 -11.79 18.17 5.20
CA ASP A 200 -11.37 19.14 4.18
C ASP A 200 -10.97 18.52 2.83
N ASP A 201 -11.79 17.57 2.35
CA ASP A 201 -11.63 16.80 1.12
C ASP A 201 -10.40 15.86 1.07
N VAL A 202 -9.74 15.60 2.20
CA VAL A 202 -8.69 14.57 2.30
C VAL A 202 -9.15 13.39 3.15
N LEU A 203 -8.83 12.18 2.70
CA LEU A 203 -9.10 10.96 3.46
C LEU A 203 -7.94 10.69 4.43
N VAL A 204 -8.25 10.67 5.73
CA VAL A 204 -7.28 10.50 6.81
C VAL A 204 -7.73 9.41 7.79
N GLY A 205 -6.78 8.68 8.36
CA GLY A 205 -7.01 7.69 9.40
C GLY A 205 -7.15 8.36 10.78
N ARG A 206 -7.96 7.77 11.65
CA ARG A 206 -8.11 8.21 13.06
C ARG A 206 -7.13 7.53 14.03
N GLY A 207 -6.35 6.56 13.58
CA GLY A 207 -5.32 5.90 14.40
C GLY A 207 -4.21 6.88 14.80
N SER A 208 -3.71 6.80 16.03
CA SER A 208 -2.64 7.68 16.53
C SER A 208 -1.31 7.50 15.78
N HIS A 209 -1.09 6.34 15.18
CA HIS A 209 0.16 5.93 14.55
C HIS A 209 0.17 6.04 13.01
N THR A 210 -0.93 6.47 12.38
CA THR A 210 -0.94 6.68 10.91
C THR A 210 -0.20 7.95 10.53
N TYR A 211 0.58 7.90 9.44
CA TYR A 211 1.14 9.10 8.83
C TYR A 211 0.03 10.05 8.36
N ARG A 212 -1.05 9.48 7.81
CA ARG A 212 -2.18 10.20 7.22
C ARG A 212 -3.21 10.59 8.27
N ARG A 213 -2.82 11.44 9.23
CA ARG A 213 -3.72 11.97 10.27
C ARG A 213 -3.90 13.48 10.14
N TYR A 214 -5.07 13.97 10.53
CA TYR A 214 -5.31 15.41 10.60
C TYR A 214 -4.41 16.06 11.66
N GLY A 215 -3.75 17.17 11.30
CA GLY A 215 -2.75 17.82 12.16
C GLY A 215 -1.48 16.97 12.39
N GLY A 216 -1.24 15.98 11.52
CA GLY A 216 -0.04 15.14 11.54
C GLY A 216 1.19 15.81 10.93
N GLU A 217 2.18 14.96 10.65
CA GLU A 217 3.47 15.37 10.07
C GLU A 217 3.35 15.71 8.57
N LEU A 218 2.44 15.05 7.85
CA LEU A 218 2.21 15.31 6.43
C LEU A 218 1.52 16.65 6.20
N SER A 219 2.01 17.40 5.21
CA SER A 219 1.41 18.66 4.79
C SER A 219 0.02 18.43 4.17
N ARG A 220 -0.80 19.48 4.13
CA ARG A 220 -2.11 19.42 3.48
C ARG A 220 -2.00 19.10 1.99
N GLU A 221 -0.94 19.56 1.33
CA GLU A 221 -0.69 19.29 -0.09
C GLU A 221 -0.35 17.82 -0.31
N GLN A 222 0.48 17.22 0.55
CA GLN A 222 0.79 15.79 0.52
C GLN A 222 -0.46 14.94 0.75
N LEU A 223 -1.31 15.29 1.73
CA LEU A 223 -2.55 14.56 2.00
C LEU A 223 -3.54 14.63 0.82
N ARG A 224 -3.61 15.77 0.13
CA ARG A 224 -4.42 15.94 -1.08
C ARG A 224 -3.88 15.09 -2.22
N LEU A 225 -2.58 15.17 -2.49
CA LEU A 225 -1.94 14.34 -3.51
C LEU A 225 -2.23 12.85 -3.28
N ILE A 226 -2.05 12.36 -2.05
CA ILE A 226 -2.36 10.96 -1.71
C ILE A 226 -3.84 10.63 -2.00
N THR A 227 -4.76 11.50 -1.58
CA THR A 227 -6.20 11.28 -1.76
C THR A 227 -6.58 11.27 -3.24
N ASP A 228 -6.13 12.25 -4.03
CA ASP A 228 -6.42 12.36 -5.46
C ASP A 228 -5.84 11.18 -6.24
N THR A 229 -4.62 10.74 -5.89
CA THR A 229 -3.95 9.62 -6.56
C THR A 229 -4.61 8.28 -6.24
N LEU A 230 -5.04 8.05 -4.99
CA LEU A 230 -5.64 6.77 -4.57
C LEU A 230 -7.16 6.72 -4.75
N GLN A 231 -7.82 7.86 -4.98
CA GLN A 231 -9.27 7.97 -5.21
C GLN A 231 -9.61 8.89 -6.40
N PRO A 232 -9.11 8.61 -7.62
CA PRO A 232 -9.19 9.53 -8.75
C PRO A 232 -10.64 9.86 -9.18
N GLU A 233 -11.59 8.94 -8.94
CA GLU A 233 -13.02 9.14 -9.26
C GLU A 233 -13.73 10.19 -8.39
N ARG A 234 -13.08 10.68 -7.31
CA ARG A 234 -13.61 11.79 -6.51
C ARG A 234 -13.22 13.16 -7.08
N SER A 235 -12.07 13.25 -7.74
CA SER A 235 -11.53 14.52 -8.24
C SER A 235 -12.26 15.03 -9.49
N THR A 236 -13.10 14.20 -10.13
CA THR A 236 -13.90 14.56 -11.32
C THR A 236 -15.22 15.28 -11.01
N HIS A 237 -15.59 15.44 -9.73
CA HIS A 237 -16.80 16.15 -9.31
C HIS A 237 -16.53 17.57 -8.76
N LEU A 238 -15.75 18.38 -9.48
CA LEU A 238 -15.86 19.84 -9.35
C LEU A 238 -16.88 20.35 -10.39
N PRO A 239 -18.00 21.00 -9.99
CA PRO A 239 -18.83 21.68 -10.97
C PRO A 239 -18.03 22.85 -11.60
N PRO A 240 -18.24 23.16 -12.89
CA PRO A 240 -17.58 24.29 -13.52
C PRO A 240 -18.00 25.59 -12.80
N SER A 241 -17.00 26.26 -12.21
CA SER A 241 -17.14 27.63 -11.72
C SER A 241 -17.45 28.53 -12.91
N GLY A 242 -18.70 28.98 -13.00
CA GLY A 242 -19.08 30.01 -13.96
C GLY A 242 -20.55 30.02 -14.35
N ALA A 243 -21.37 30.77 -13.62
CA ALA A 243 -22.42 31.58 -14.23
C ALA A 243 -22.79 32.77 -13.31
N PRO A 244 -23.07 33.94 -13.89
CA PRO A 244 -23.00 35.23 -13.21
C PRO A 244 -24.25 35.58 -12.42
N THR A 245 -24.04 36.41 -11.40
CA THR A 245 -25.05 37.16 -10.65
C THR A 245 -25.92 37.97 -11.61
N VAL A 246 -27.17 37.54 -11.82
CA VAL A 246 -28.20 38.38 -12.43
C VAL A 246 -28.56 39.47 -11.42
N LYS A 247 -28.27 40.72 -11.81
CA LYS A 247 -28.68 41.92 -11.07
C LYS A 247 -30.20 42.03 -11.06
N ASP A 248 -30.73 41.95 -9.86
CA ASP A 248 -31.81 42.75 -9.28
C ASP A 248 -32.61 43.62 -10.28
N GLY A 249 -33.75 43.10 -10.71
CA GLY A 249 -34.79 43.85 -11.43
C GLY A 249 -35.66 44.62 -10.44
N GLY A 250 -35.24 45.84 -10.10
CA GLY A 250 -36.02 46.75 -9.27
C GLY A 250 -36.52 47.98 -10.04
N ARG A 251 -37.85 48.03 -10.24
CA ARG A 251 -38.77 49.17 -10.06
C ARG A 251 -39.66 49.58 -11.25
N ARG A 252 -40.95 49.47 -10.94
CA ARG A 252 -42.09 50.38 -11.19
C ARG A 252 -42.66 50.47 -12.60
#